data_AF-A0A9D6QZ72-F1
#
_entry.id   AF-A0A9D6QZ72-F1
#
_cell.length_a   1.000
_cell.length_b   1.000
_cell.length_c   1.000
_cell.angle_alpha   90.00
_cell.angle_beta   90.00
_cell.angle_gamma   90.00
#
_symmetry.space_group_name_H-M   'P 1'
#
loop_
_entity.id
_entity.type
_entity.pdbx_description
1 polymer ?
#
loop_
_entity_poly.entity_id
_entity_poly.type
_entity_poly.pdbx_seq_one_letter_code
_entity_poly.pdbx_strand_id
1 'polypeptide(L)'
;TMRQVFPSVYLVDHPNNANTLIVATNQPTRLEDFRANLTRLRDPNLLTVAAQIENRARVATQTAPIFTDDHAPVENLINDIILRFALGQ
;
A
#
# COMPACT_ATOMS: atom_id res chain seq x y z
N THR A 1 3.21 9.06 0.87
CA THR A 1 1.83 9.36 0.43
C THR A 1 0.76 8.78 1.36
N MET A 2 0.55 7.45 1.48
CA MET A 2 -0.57 6.92 2.30
C MET A 2 -0.60 7.39 3.77
N ARG A 3 0.56 7.46 4.44
CA ARG A 3 0.68 7.99 5.82
C ARG A 3 0.35 9.48 5.98
N GLN A 4 0.16 10.24 4.88
CA GLN A 4 -0.33 11.62 4.96
C GLN A 4 -1.85 11.67 5.16
N VAL A 5 -2.57 10.64 4.74
CA VAL A 5 -4.03 10.60 4.77
C VAL A 5 -4.53 9.67 5.87
N PHE A 6 -3.90 8.50 6.02
CA PHE A 6 -4.35 7.48 6.96
C PHE A 6 -3.55 7.50 8.27
N PRO A 7 -4.22 7.46 9.45
CA PRO A 7 -3.56 7.45 10.75
C PRO A 7 -2.69 6.22 11.00
N SER A 8 -2.99 5.08 10.37
CA SER A 8 -2.18 3.86 10.51
C SER A 8 -2.04 3.16 9.17
N VAL A 9 -0.81 2.76 8.86
CA VAL A 9 -0.46 2.07 7.61
C VAL A 9 0.51 0.94 7.95
N TYR A 10 0.26 -0.24 7.40
CA TYR A 10 1.02 -1.46 7.62
C TYR A 10 1.48 -2.05 6.28
N LEU A 11 2.61 -2.73 6.33
CA LEU A 11 3.19 -3.47 5.22
C LEU A 11 3.26 -4.94 5.61
N VAL A 12 2.82 -5.81 4.72
CA VAL A 12 2.91 -7.27 4.87
C VAL A 12 3.62 -7.83 3.65
N ASP A 13 4.87 -8.22 3.83
CA ASP A 13 5.69 -8.74 2.75
C ASP A 13 5.28 -10.18 2.40
N HIS A 14 5.09 -10.46 1.11
CA HIS A 14 4.75 -11.80 0.65
C HIS A 14 5.98 -12.72 0.81
N PRO A 15 5.82 -13.97 1.29
CA PRO A 15 6.95 -14.83 1.61
C PRO A 15 7.79 -15.25 0.39
N ASN A 16 7.18 -15.34 -0.79
CA ASN A 16 7.79 -16.00 -1.95
C ASN A 16 8.05 -15.07 -3.15
N ASN A 17 7.82 -13.76 -3.02
CA ASN A 17 8.09 -12.81 -4.10
C ASN A 17 8.30 -11.39 -3.54
N ALA A 18 8.56 -10.42 -4.43
CA ALA A 18 8.80 -9.03 -4.08
C ALA A 18 7.51 -8.21 -3.84
N ASN A 19 6.34 -8.85 -3.76
CA ASN A 19 5.10 -8.12 -3.52
C ASN A 19 4.93 -7.83 -2.02
N THR A 20 4.40 -6.65 -1.72
CA THR A 20 4.04 -6.22 -0.37
C THR A 20 2.59 -5.77 -0.38
N LEU A 21 1.77 -6.35 0.51
CA LEU A 21 0.43 -5.85 0.76
C LEU A 21 0.52 -4.62 1.66
N ILE A 22 -0.15 -3.53 1.25
CA ILE A 22 -0.22 -2.30 2.03
C ILE A 22 -1.64 -2.17 2.58
N VAL A 23 -1.78 -2.07 3.91
CA VAL A 23 -3.07 -1.92 4.58
C VAL A 23 -3.09 -0.57 5.30
N ALA A 24 -4.07 0.26 4.99
CA ALA A 24 -4.26 1.55 5.64
C ALA A 24 -5.65 1.63 6.28
N THR A 25 -5.72 2.16 7.49
CA THR A 25 -6.96 2.22 8.28
C THR A 25 -7.41 3.68 8.46
N ASN A 26 -8.73 3.91 8.44
CA ASN A 26 -9.32 5.23 8.70
C ASN A 26 -9.34 5.62 10.19
N GLN A 27 -9.11 4.65 11.08
CA GLN A 27 -9.02 4.87 12.52
C GLN A 27 -7.62 4.45 13.00
N PRO A 28 -7.08 5.10 14.04
CA PRO A 28 -5.83 4.67 14.65
C PRO A 28 -5.95 3.23 15.15
N THR A 29 -5.06 2.37 14.67
CA THR A 29 -4.95 0.99 15.12
C THR A 29 -3.50 0.69 15.48
N ARG A 30 -3.24 -0.48 16.05
CA ARG A 30 -1.90 -0.89 16.40
C ARG A 30 -1.59 -2.29 15.86
N LEU A 31 -0.29 -2.57 15.66
CA LEU A 31 0.12 -3.85 15.06
C LEU A 31 -0.19 -5.04 15.99
N GLU A 32 -0.25 -4.83 17.30
CA GLU A 32 -0.70 -5.89 18.22
C GLU A 32 -2.19 -6.24 18.06
N ASP A 33 -3.04 -5.34 17.56
CA ASP A 33 -4.44 -5.66 17.29
C ASP A 33 -4.54 -6.74 16.20
N PHE A 34 -3.68 -6.65 15.18
CA PHE A 34 -3.56 -7.68 14.14
C PHE A 34 -3.13 -9.02 14.75
N ARG A 35 -2.06 -9.04 15.57
CA ARG A 35 -1.59 -10.26 16.25
C ARG A 35 -2.66 -10.88 17.16
N ALA A 36 -3.37 -10.05 17.92
CA ALA A 36 -4.48 -10.51 18.75
C ALA A 36 -5.61 -11.11 17.92
N ASN A 37 -5.94 -10.55 16.76
CA ASN A 37 -6.96 -11.09 15.86
C ASN A 37 -6.55 -12.44 15.24
N LEU A 38 -5.26 -12.67 14.96
CA LEU A 38 -4.78 -13.96 14.47
C LEU A 38 -5.11 -15.10 15.45
N THR A 39 -5.03 -14.86 16.76
CA THR A 39 -5.35 -15.88 17.78
C THR A 39 -6.82 -16.33 17.79
N ARG A 40 -7.71 -15.55 17.15
CA ARG A 40 -9.15 -15.83 17.05
C ARG A 40 -9.52 -16.63 15.81
N LEU A 41 -8.59 -16.84 14.88
CA LEU A 41 -8.83 -17.60 13.65
C LEU A 41 -9.08 -19.08 13.98
N ARG A 42 -10.07 -19.65 13.31
CA ARG A 42 -10.45 -21.07 13.42
C ARG A 42 -10.41 -21.80 12.09
N ASP A 43 -10.55 -21.08 10.99
CA ASP A 43 -10.51 -21.66 9.65
C ASP A 43 -9.10 -22.17 9.34
N PRO A 44 -8.94 -23.46 8.97
CA PRO A 44 -7.63 -24.04 8.69
C PRO A 44 -6.86 -23.34 7.56
N ASN A 45 -7.54 -22.88 6.51
CA ASN A 45 -6.88 -22.18 5.40
C ASN A 45 -6.36 -20.82 5.86
N LEU A 46 -7.15 -20.09 6.64
CA LEU A 46 -6.71 -18.81 7.21
C LEU A 46 -5.56 -18.98 8.20
N LEU A 47 -5.53 -20.06 8.97
CA LEU A 47 -4.42 -20.37 9.87
C LEU A 47 -3.12 -20.65 9.09
N THR A 48 -3.19 -21.37 7.97
CA THR A 48 -2.03 -21.57 7.08
C THR A 48 -1.49 -20.25 6.56
N VAL A 49 -2.37 -19.35 6.10
CA VAL A 49 -1.95 -18.02 5.61
C VAL A 49 -1.38 -17.19 6.76
N ALA A 50 -2.03 -17.17 7.93
CA ALA A 50 -1.58 -16.43 9.10
C ALA A 50 -0.16 -16.80 9.52
N ALA A 51 0.16 -18.10 9.58
CA ALA A 51 1.50 -18.59 9.91
C ALA A 51 2.57 -18.11 8.92
N GLN A 52 2.21 -17.86 7.65
CA GLN A 52 3.13 -17.35 6.65
C GLN A 52 3.40 -15.84 6.81
N ILE A 53 2.46 -15.06 7.34
CA ILE A 53 2.54 -13.60 7.33
C ILE A 53 2.74 -12.95 8.70
N GLU A 54 2.50 -13.66 9.81
CA GLU A 54 2.47 -13.09 11.17
C GLU A 54 3.73 -12.27 11.51
N ASN A 55 4.91 -12.81 11.17
CA ASN A 55 6.20 -12.16 11.43
C ASN A 55 6.67 -11.22 10.31
N ARG A 56 5.85 -11.02 9.28
CA ARG A 56 6.15 -10.18 8.11
C ARG A 56 5.33 -8.89 8.08
N ALA A 57 4.37 -8.75 9.00
CA ALA A 57 3.62 -7.52 9.19
C ALA A 57 4.43 -6.49 9.99
N ARG A 58 4.55 -5.28 9.46
CA ARG A 58 5.25 -4.16 10.11
C ARG A 58 4.53 -2.84 9.89
N VAL A 59 4.73 -1.89 10.82
CA VAL A 59 4.25 -0.52 10.64
C VAL A 59 5.03 0.12 9.50
N ALA A 60 4.33 0.72 8.53
CA ALA A 60 4.98 1.47 7.47
C ALA A 60 5.68 2.68 8.10
N THR A 61 6.94 2.94 7.78
CA THR A 61 7.58 4.21 8.14
C THR A 61 7.23 5.26 7.08
N GLN A 62 7.20 6.53 7.47
CA GLN A 62 7.06 7.58 6.46
C GLN A 62 8.36 7.66 5.67
N THR A 63 8.25 7.51 4.35
CA THR A 63 9.36 7.59 3.41
C THR A 63 9.26 8.88 2.60
N ALA A 64 10.42 9.44 2.26
CA ALA A 64 10.58 10.54 1.32
C ALA A 64 11.33 10.03 0.08
N PRO A 65 11.08 10.59 -1.12
CA PRO A 65 10.13 11.66 -1.41
C PRO A 65 8.67 11.18 -1.36
N ILE A 66 7.75 12.14 -1.19
CA ILE A 66 6.31 11.89 -1.30
C ILE A 66 5.94 12.11 -2.76
N PHE A 67 5.44 11.07 -3.41
CA PHE A 67 4.98 11.17 -4.79
C PHE A 67 3.61 11.85 -4.85
N THR A 68 3.55 12.92 -5.64
CA THR A 68 2.36 13.68 -6.04
C THR A 68 2.25 13.67 -7.57
N ASP A 69 1.06 13.93 -8.10
CA ASP A 69 0.81 13.88 -9.55
C ASP A 69 1.44 15.07 -10.29
N ASP A 70 1.72 16.17 -9.58
CA ASP A 70 2.33 17.40 -10.07
C ASP A 70 3.69 17.21 -10.77
N HIS A 71 4.33 16.04 -10.56
CA HIS A 71 5.61 15.67 -11.18
C HIS A 71 5.49 14.45 -12.10
N ALA A 72 4.28 13.92 -12.33
CA ALA A 72 4.07 12.78 -13.21
C ALA A 72 4.16 13.22 -14.68
N PRO A 73 4.90 12.51 -15.55
CA PRO A 73 5.05 12.86 -16.96
C PRO A 73 3.76 12.68 -17.79
N VAL A 74 2.68 12.19 -17.16
CA VAL A 74 1.38 11.97 -17.82
C VAL A 74 0.77 13.26 -18.35
N GLU A 75 0.92 14.38 -17.63
CA GLU A 75 0.40 15.67 -18.10
C GLU A 75 1.13 16.15 -19.36
N ASN A 76 2.45 15.95 -19.45
CA ASN A 76 3.22 16.27 -20.64
C ASN A 76 2.76 15.44 -21.85
N LEU A 77 2.47 14.15 -21.64
CA LEU A 77 1.92 13.28 -22.68
C LEU A 77 0.55 13.76 -23.16
N ILE A 78 -0.35 14.11 -22.25
CA ILE A 78 -1.68 14.63 -22.58
C ILE A 78 -1.55 15.96 -23.35
N ASN A 79 -0.69 16.88 -22.90
CA ASN A 79 -0.45 18.15 -23.56
C ASN A 79 0.08 17.96 -24.99
N ASP A 80 1.01 17.03 -25.20
CA ASP A 80 1.55 16.72 -26.53
C ASP A 80 0.47 16.14 -27.45
N ILE A 81 -0.40 15.25 -26.95
CA ILE A 81 -1.56 14.72 -27.72
C ILE A 81 -2.49 15.87 -28.14
N ILE A 82 -2.82 16.77 -27.23
CA ILE A 82 -3.69 17.93 -27.51
C ILE A 82 -3.06 18.85 -28.55
N LEU A 83 -1.76 19.15 -28.40
CA LEU A 83 -1.02 20.01 -29.33
C LEU A 83 -0.96 19.39 -30.72
N ARG A 84 -0.64 18.10 -30.84
CA ARG A 84 -0.63 17.38 -32.13
C ARG A 84 -2.00 17.42 -32.81
N PHE A 85 -3.06 17.11 -32.07
CA PHE A 85 -4.43 17.22 -32.59
C PHE A 85 -4.76 18.63 -33.08
N ALA A 86 -4.45 19.67 -32.29
CA ALA A 86 -4.71 21.05 -32.65
C ALA A 86 -3.87 21.52 -33.86
N LEU A 87 -2.66 20.99 -34.02
CA LEU A 87 -1.74 21.29 -35.12
C LEU A 87 -1.94 20.39 -36.34
N GLY A 88 -2.86 19.42 -36.29
CA GLY A 88 -3.11 18.47 -37.37
C GLY A 88 -1.97 17.47 -37.61
N GLN A 89 -1.20 17.14 -36.57
CA GLN A 89 -0.12 16.14 -36.57
C GLN A 89 -0.53 14.83 -35.91
#